data_AF-A0A2R7RWF6-F1
#
_entry.id   AF-A0A2R7RWF6-F1
#
_cell.length_a   1.000
_cell.length_b   1.000
_cell.length_c   1.000
_cell.angle_alpha   90.00
_cell.angle_beta   90.00
_cell.angle_gamma   90.00
#
_symmetry.space_group_name_H-M   'P 1'
#
loop_
_entity.id
_entity.type
_entity.pdbx_description
1 polymer ?
#
loop_
_entity_poly.entity_id
_entity_poly.type
_entity_poly.pdbx_seq_one_letter_code
_entity_poly.pdbx_strand_id
1 'polypeptide(L)'
;EDAPSRLGVAGRYILTPGVFHEIASQPRGVGGEIQLTDGIAGLLRREKVFAYRYEGKRYDCGSKEGFLQANVELALAHPQLGPGFKEFLQGLDL
;
A
#
# COMPACT_ATOMS: atom_id res chain seq x y z
N GLU A 1 -4.82 -16.94 -15.38
CA GLU A 1 -5.06 -15.64 -14.74
C GLU A 1 -6.30 -15.81 -13.88
N ASP A 2 -6.16 -16.03 -12.58
CA ASP A 2 -7.30 -16.10 -11.65
C ASP A 2 -6.83 -15.54 -10.31
N ALA A 3 -7.14 -14.27 -10.06
CA ALA A 3 -6.89 -13.68 -8.75
C ALA A 3 -7.89 -14.29 -7.76
N PRO A 4 -7.44 -14.88 -6.64
CA PRO A 4 -8.33 -15.58 -5.69
C PRO A 4 -9.30 -14.63 -4.96
N SER A 5 -9.10 -13.31 -5.09
CA SER A 5 -10.01 -12.30 -4.57
C SER A 5 -9.76 -10.92 -5.20
N ARG A 6 -10.59 -9.94 -4.82
CA ARG A 6 -10.39 -8.51 -5.11
C ARG A 6 -9.65 -7.75 -3.99
N LEU A 7 -9.04 -8.46 -3.03
CA LEU A 7 -8.33 -7.86 -1.91
C LEU A 7 -6.85 -7.64 -2.28
N GLY A 8 -6.43 -6.38 -2.35
CA GLY A 8 -5.04 -5.99 -2.58
C GLY A 8 -4.26 -5.79 -1.28
N VAL A 9 -2.96 -6.11 -1.30
CA VAL A 9 -2.07 -5.90 -0.15
C VAL A 9 -1.70 -4.42 -0.03
N ALA A 10 -2.04 -3.79 1.10
CA ALA A 10 -1.85 -2.36 1.31
C ALA A 10 -0.42 -1.95 1.67
N GLY A 11 0.52 -2.89 1.81
CA GLY A 11 1.90 -2.61 2.23
C GLY A 11 2.01 -2.20 3.71
N ARG A 12 1.17 -2.78 4.57
CA ARG A 12 1.19 -2.62 6.03
C ARG A 12 1.13 -4.00 6.66
N TYR A 13 2.04 -4.27 7.59
CA TYR A 13 2.21 -5.60 8.17
C TYR A 13 2.49 -5.48 9.66
N ILE A 14 1.91 -6.40 10.44
CA ILE A 14 2.32 -6.69 11.81
C ILE A 14 2.74 -8.15 11.77
N LEU A 15 4.05 -8.39 11.92
CA LEU A 15 4.66 -9.70 11.68
C LEU A 15 5.24 -10.23 12.98
N THR A 16 5.01 -11.51 13.25
CA THR A 16 5.72 -12.23 14.31
C THR A 16 7.18 -12.41 13.91
N PRO A 17 8.11 -12.59 14.87
CA PRO A 17 9.52 -12.81 14.56
C PRO A 17 9.78 -14.02 13.63
N GLY A 18 8.87 -14.99 13.57
CA GLY A 18 8.97 -16.16 12.69
C GLY A 18 9.18 -15.80 11.21
N VAL A 19 8.69 -14.63 10.77
CA VAL A 19 8.87 -14.17 9.38
C VAL A 19 10.35 -14.04 8.98
N PHE A 20 11.24 -13.66 9.91
CA PHE A 20 12.66 -13.50 9.61
C PHE A 20 13.33 -14.83 9.27
N HIS A 21 12.90 -15.92 9.92
CA HIS A 21 13.40 -17.26 9.61
C HIS A 21 12.97 -17.71 8.21
N GLU A 22 11.71 -17.47 7.85
CA GLU A 22 11.20 -17.80 6.52
C GLU A 22 11.90 -16.95 5.43
N ILE A 23 12.12 -15.65 5.67
CA ILE A 23 12.87 -14.76 4.76
C ILE A 23 14.33 -15.18 4.60
N ALA A 24 14.99 -15.65 5.67
CA ALA A 24 16.40 -16.04 5.61
C ALA A 24 16.62 -17.38 4.88
N SER A 25 15.60 -18.24 4.84
CA SER A 25 15.68 -19.59 4.26
C SER A 25 15.10 -19.70 2.85
N GLN A 26 14.33 -18.71 2.40
CA GLN A 26 13.71 -18.74 1.09
C GLN A 26 14.70 -18.46 -0.07
N PRO A 27 14.48 -19.05 -1.25
CA PRO A 27 15.20 -18.69 -2.46
C PRO A 27 14.81 -17.29 -2.94
N ARG A 28 15.59 -16.75 -3.88
CA ARG A 28 15.21 -15.54 -4.62
C ARG A 28 13.99 -15.83 -5.48
N GLY A 29 12.97 -14.98 -5.38
CA GLY A 29 11.72 -15.07 -6.10
C GLY A 29 11.73 -14.22 -7.38
N VAL A 30 10.60 -13.54 -7.62
CA VAL A 30 10.39 -12.69 -8.80
C VAL A 30 11.47 -11.61 -8.88
N GLY A 31 12.00 -11.41 -10.09
CA GLY A 31 13.05 -10.41 -10.35
C GLY A 31 14.42 -10.77 -9.73
N GLY A 32 14.59 -11.98 -9.18
CA GLY A 32 15.83 -12.37 -8.50
C GLY A 32 15.99 -11.73 -7.11
N GLU A 33 14.91 -11.19 -6.55
CA GLU A 33 14.88 -10.55 -5.23
C GLU A 33 14.39 -11.50 -4.14
N ILE A 34 14.75 -11.22 -2.89
CA ILE A 34 14.19 -11.90 -1.73
C ILE A 34 12.88 -11.17 -1.37
N GLN A 35 11.74 -11.84 -1.58
CA GLN A 35 10.42 -11.21 -1.46
C GLN A 35 9.81 -11.41 -0.07
N LEU A 36 9.26 -10.35 0.52
CA LEU A 36 8.56 -10.45 1.81
C LEU A 36 7.30 -11.34 1.72
N THR A 37 6.60 -11.30 0.59
CA THR A 37 5.38 -12.09 0.37
C THR A 37 5.63 -13.59 0.44
N ASP A 38 6.77 -14.03 -0.08
CA ASP A 38 7.17 -15.44 -0.05
C ASP A 38 7.48 -15.87 1.40
N GLY A 39 8.08 -14.99 2.20
CA GLY A 39 8.33 -15.24 3.62
C GLY A 39 7.06 -15.33 4.44
N ILE A 40 6.07 -14.46 4.16
CA ILE A 40 4.73 -14.53 4.76
C ILE A 40 4.00 -15.81 4.33
N ALA A 41 4.13 -16.20 3.06
CA ALA A 41 3.59 -17.46 2.57
C ALA A 41 4.25 -18.69 3.23
N GLY A 42 5.53 -18.58 3.58
CA GLY A 42 6.21 -19.56 4.39
C GLY A 42 5.63 -19.69 5.80
N LEU A 43 5.40 -18.53 6.42
CA LEU A 43 4.86 -18.42 7.77
C LEU A 43 3.46 -19.02 7.90
N LEU A 44 2.62 -18.90 6.86
CA LEU A 44 1.27 -19.50 6.78
C LEU A 44 1.26 -21.02 7.05
N ARG A 45 2.36 -21.73 6.79
CA ARG A 45 2.45 -23.17 7.04
C ARG A 45 2.61 -23.53 8.51
N ARG A 46 2.97 -22.56 9.35
CA ARG A 46 3.38 -22.77 10.75
C ARG A 46 2.54 -21.96 11.73
N GLU A 47 2.08 -20.79 11.31
CA GLU A 47 1.34 -19.84 12.12
C GLU A 47 0.08 -19.36 11.38
N LYS A 48 -0.92 -18.90 12.14
CA LYS A 48 -2.09 -18.25 11.57
C LYS A 48 -1.72 -16.85 11.10
N VAL A 49 -1.99 -16.53 9.84
CA VAL A 49 -1.87 -15.18 9.29
C VAL A 49 -3.26 -14.67 8.93
N PHE A 50 -3.56 -13.44 9.31
CA PHE A 50 -4.85 -12.82 9.10
C PHE A 50 -4.74 -11.64 8.13
N ALA A 51 -5.71 -11.50 7.23
CA ALA A 51 -5.87 -10.29 6.44
C ALA A 51 -6.72 -9.27 7.21
N TYR A 52 -6.24 -8.04 7.31
CA TYR A 52 -7.00 -6.94 7.92
C TYR A 52 -7.47 -5.97 6.83
N ARG A 53 -8.80 -5.82 6.70
CA ARG A 53 -9.39 -4.82 5.81
C ARG A 53 -9.44 -3.48 6.53
N TYR A 54 -8.49 -2.62 6.24
CA TYR A 54 -8.47 -1.25 6.72
C TYR A 54 -9.63 -0.43 6.13
N GLU A 55 -10.22 0.42 6.97
CA GLU A 55 -11.22 1.41 6.57
C GLU A 55 -10.57 2.78 6.39
N GLY A 56 -10.53 3.23 5.15
CA GLY A 56 -10.14 4.58 4.77
C GLY A 56 -9.60 4.65 3.35
N LYS A 57 -9.00 5.79 3.00
CA LYS A 57 -8.54 6.05 1.65
C LYS A 57 -7.03 5.83 1.53
N ARG A 58 -6.65 4.89 0.66
CA ARG A 58 -5.26 4.68 0.26
C ARG A 58 -4.97 5.54 -0.98
N TYR A 59 -3.86 6.26 -0.93
CA TYR A 59 -3.25 6.89 -2.10
C TYR A 59 -2.00 6.11 -2.51
N ASP A 60 -1.89 5.77 -3.79
CA ASP A 60 -0.68 5.13 -4.31
C ASP A 60 0.31 6.18 -4.85
N CYS A 61 1.13 6.71 -3.94
CA CYS A 61 2.17 7.68 -4.28
C CYS A 61 3.37 7.06 -5.01
N GLY A 62 3.38 5.75 -5.28
CA GLY A 62 4.36 5.13 -6.18
C GLY A 62 4.05 5.42 -7.65
N SER A 63 2.81 5.79 -7.96
CA SER A 63 2.39 6.23 -9.30
C SER A 63 2.35 7.76 -9.40
N LYS A 64 2.67 8.32 -10.57
CA LYS A 64 2.62 9.77 -10.79
C LYS A 64 1.20 10.31 -10.61
N GLU A 65 0.21 9.61 -11.14
CA GLU A 65 -1.21 9.98 -11.04
C GLU A 65 -1.69 9.93 -9.59
N GLY A 66 -1.43 8.84 -8.87
CA GLY A 66 -1.81 8.68 -7.47
C GLY A 66 -1.12 9.70 -6.56
N PHE A 67 0.14 10.05 -6.86
CA PHE A 67 0.84 11.14 -6.17
C PHE A 67 0.15 12.49 -6.36
N LEU A 68 -0.24 12.85 -7.59
CA LEU A 68 -0.96 14.11 -7.85
C LEU A 68 -2.33 14.14 -7.17
N GLN A 69 -3.09 13.05 -7.24
CA GLN A 69 -4.38 12.91 -6.56
C GLN A 69 -4.25 13.09 -5.05
N ALA A 70 -3.25 12.46 -4.43
CA ALA A 70 -2.98 12.59 -3.00
C ALA A 70 -2.72 14.04 -2.61
N ASN A 71 -1.89 14.75 -3.37
CA ASN A 71 -1.57 16.14 -3.10
C ASN A 71 -2.81 17.04 -3.20
N VAL A 72 -3.60 16.88 -4.26
CA VAL A 72 -4.80 17.70 -4.46
C VAL A 72 -5.80 17.50 -3.31
N GLU A 73 -6.11 16.26 -2.98
CA GLU A 73 -7.11 15.97 -1.95
C GLU A 73 -6.66 16.36 -0.55
N LEU A 74 -5.39 16.10 -0.21
CA LEU A 74 -4.84 16.49 1.09
C LEU A 74 -4.69 18.02 1.22
N ALA A 75 -4.34 18.72 0.14
CA ALA A 75 -4.29 20.19 0.14
C ALA A 75 -5.68 20.80 0.35
N LEU A 76 -6.71 20.27 -0.34
CA LEU A 76 -8.10 20.70 -0.17
C LEU A 76 -8.65 20.42 1.23
N ALA A 77 -8.23 19.32 1.88
CA ALA A 77 -8.62 18.99 3.25
C ALA A 77 -7.87 19.82 4.32
N HIS A 78 -6.77 20.48 3.96
CA HIS A 78 -5.92 21.18 4.92
C HIS A 78 -6.59 22.47 5.44
N PRO A 79 -6.70 22.69 6.77
CA PRO A 79 -7.46 23.82 7.33
C PRO A 79 -7.00 25.21 6.88
N GLN A 80 -5.70 25.38 6.65
CA GLN A 80 -5.11 26.67 6.26
C GLN A 80 -4.93 26.84 4.75
N LEU A 81 -4.78 25.73 4.01
CA LEU A 81 -4.43 25.78 2.57
C LEU A 81 -5.66 25.52 1.70
N GLY A 82 -6.59 24.69 2.18
CA GLY A 82 -7.76 24.25 1.46
C GLY A 82 -8.60 25.37 0.86
N PRO A 83 -8.95 26.44 1.61
CA PRO A 83 -9.72 27.55 1.06
C PRO A 83 -9.06 28.20 -0.16
N GLY A 84 -7.82 28.68 -0.02
CA GLY A 84 -7.12 29.34 -1.13
C GLY A 84 -6.76 28.39 -2.28
N PHE A 85 -6.43 27.14 -1.98
CA PHE A 85 -6.13 26.15 -3.02
C PHE A 85 -7.37 25.75 -3.83
N LYS A 86 -8.54 25.68 -3.18
CA LYS A 86 -9.82 25.46 -3.86
C LYS A 86 -10.17 26.60 -4.82
N GLU A 87 -10.01 27.85 -4.37
CA GLU A 87 -10.22 29.04 -5.21
C GLU A 87 -9.30 29.03 -6.44
N PHE A 88 -8.01 28.71 -6.24
CA PHE A 88 -7.06 28.55 -7.34
C PHE A 88 -7.52 27.49 -8.36
N LEU A 89 -7.92 26.29 -7.91
CA LEU A 89 -8.36 25.21 -8.80
C LEU A 89 -9.61 25.58 -9.61
N GLN A 90 -10.55 26.32 -9.00
CA GLN A 90 -11.78 26.78 -9.67
C GLN A 90 -11.51 27.86 -10.73
N GLY A 91 -10.39 28.56 -10.63
CA GLY A 91 -9.96 29.58 -11.60
C GLY A 91 -9.11 29.03 -12.76
N LEU A 92 -8.85 27.72 -12.82
CA LEU A 92 -8.12 27.12 -13.92
C LEU A 92 -9.01 27.07 -15.18
N ASP A 93 -8.48 27.56 -16.30
CA ASP A 93 -9.09 27.42 -17.63
C ASP A 93 -8.63 26.07 -18.24
N LEU A 94 -9.43 25.02 -18.02
CA LEU A 94 -9.16 23.63 -18.39
C LEU A 94 -10.28 23.05 -19.27
#